data_AF-A0A0F8Z2E8-F1
#
_entry.id   AF-A0A0F8Z2E8-F1
#
_cell.length_a   1.000
_cell.length_b   1.000
_cell.length_c   1.000
_cell.angle_alpha   90.00
_cell.angle_beta   90.00
_cell.angle_gamma   90.00
#
_symmetry.space_group_name_H-M   'P 1'
#
loop_
_entity.id
_entity.type
_entity.pdbx_description
1 polymer ?
#
loop_
_entity_poly.entity_id
_entity_poly.type
_entity_poly.pdbx_seq_one_letter_code
_entity_poly.pdbx_strand_id
1 'polypeptide(L)' 'MTAEQLKKGRKALDVTQEQLAHRFDVDRTTVARWETNQLEIPKTVELALFFLLTREGLNPHTFFS' A
#
# COMPACT_ATOMS: atom_id res chain seq x y z
N MET A 1 -3.46 -7.84 -5.06
CA MET A 1 -3.24 -7.40 -3.67
C MET A 1 -4.55 -7.34 -2.88
N THR A 2 -4.54 -7.80 -1.62
CA THR A 2 -5.65 -7.66 -0.65
C THR A 2 -5.46 -6.44 0.26
N ALA A 3 -6.51 -6.02 0.98
CA ALA A 3 -6.43 -4.96 2.00
C ALA A 3 -5.35 -5.22 3.06
N GLU A 4 -5.20 -6.47 3.49
CA GLU A 4 -4.20 -6.85 4.50
C GLU A 4 -2.77 -6.76 3.93
N GLN A 5 -2.57 -7.14 2.66
CA GLN A 5 -1.28 -6.99 1.99
C GLN A 5 -0.88 -5.53 1.83
N LEU A 6 -1.81 -4.65 1.44
CA LEU A 6 -1.60 -3.19 1.40
C LEU A 6 -1.18 -2.65 2.77
N LYS A 7 -1.93 -3.03 3.82
CA LYS A 7 -1.68 -2.58 5.20
C LYS A 7 -0.32 -3.06 5.72
N LYS A 8 0.06 -4.31 5.43
CA LYS A 8 1.38 -4.84 5.78
C LYS A 8 2.50 -4.09 5.07
N GLY A 9 2.37 -3.88 3.76
CA GLY A 9 3.35 -3.11 2.99
C GLY A 9 3.50 -1.67 3.51
N ARG A 10 2.38 -1.00 3.82
CA ARG A 10 2.40 0.33 4.43
C ARG A 10 3.16 0.36 5.76
N LYS A 11 2.86 -0.61 6.63
CA LYS A 11 3.53 -0.72 7.94
C LYS A 11 5.02 -1.06 7.79
N ALA A 12 5.39 -1.87 6.81
CA ALA A 12 6.79 -2.18 6.52
C ALA A 12 7.58 -0.96 6.03
N LEU A 13 6.92 -0.04 5.30
CA LEU A 13 7.46 1.26 4.92
C LEU A 13 7.50 2.27 6.08
N ASP A 14 6.99 1.91 7.26
CA ASP A 14 6.87 2.76 8.46
C ASP A 14 6.18 4.11 8.20
N VAL A 15 5.07 4.07 7.44
CA VAL A 15 4.29 5.28 7.12
C VAL A 15 2.84 5.18 7.59
N THR A 16 2.25 6.35 7.86
CA THR A 16 0.82 6.50 8.16
C THR A 16 -0.03 6.34 6.89
N GLN A 17 -1.35 6.19 7.04
CA GLN A 17 -2.27 6.19 5.89
C GLN A 17 -2.19 7.50 5.09
N GLU A 18 -1.97 8.63 5.77
CA GLU A 18 -1.82 9.97 5.16
C GLU A 18 -0.56 10.04 4.28
N GLN A 19 0.57 9.59 4.83
CA GLN A 19 1.83 9.57 4.09
C GLN A 19 1.80 8.62 2.90
N LEU A 20 1.12 7.48 3.01
CA LEU A 20 0.93 6.58 1.87
C LEU A 20 0.02 7.21 0.80
N ALA A 21 -1.07 7.85 1.22
CA ALA A 21 -1.97 8.60 0.35
C ALA A 21 -1.22 9.67 -0.45
N HIS A 22 -0.37 10.45 0.21
CA HIS A 22 0.49 11.44 -0.44
C HIS A 22 1.45 10.81 -1.47
N ARG A 23 1.99 9.61 -1.21
CA ARG A 23 2.85 8.89 -2.19
C ARG A 23 2.06 8.41 -3.41
N PHE A 24 0.77 8.16 -3.28
CA PHE A 24 -0.10 7.68 -4.35
C PHE A 24 -0.97 8.77 -4.98
N ASP A 25 -0.86 10.01 -4.52
CA ASP A 25 -1.68 11.15 -4.95
C ASP A 25 -3.19 10.87 -4.85
N VAL A 26 -3.60 10.34 -3.69
CA VAL A 26 -5.01 10.09 -3.36
C VAL A 26 -5.35 10.66 -1.99
N ASP A 27 -6.64 10.81 -1.70
CA ASP A 27 -7.10 11.17 -0.37
C ASP A 27 -6.81 10.07 0.66
N ARG A 28 -6.47 10.45 1.90
CA ARG A 28 -6.25 9.51 3.01
C ARG A 28 -7.42 8.55 3.23
N THR A 29 -8.66 9.00 3.04
CA THR A 29 -9.86 8.16 3.17
C THR A 29 -9.90 7.05 2.12
N THR A 30 -9.33 7.27 0.93
CA THR A 30 -9.19 6.24 -0.10
C THR A 30 -8.30 5.10 0.39
N VAL A 31 -7.15 5.41 0.99
CA VAL A 31 -6.27 4.39 1.61
C VAL A 31 -6.99 3.67 2.76
N ALA A 32 -7.71 4.40 3.62
CA ALA A 32 -8.46 3.78 4.71
C ALA A 32 -9.55 2.82 4.21
N ARG A 33 -10.23 3.16 3.10
CA ARG A 33 -11.24 2.30 2.46
C ARG A 33 -10.62 1.07 1.80
N TRP A 34 -9.46 1.23 1.16
CA TRP A 34 -8.69 0.09 0.65
C TRP A 34 -8.28 -0.87 1.77
N GLU A 35 -7.75 -0.37 2.88
CA GLU A 35 -7.31 -1.21 4.03
C GLU A 35 -8.47 -1.88 4.80
N THR A 36 -9.72 -1.46 4.56
CA THR A 36 -10.93 -2.01 5.20
C THR A 36 -11.84 -2.76 4.23
N ASN A 37 -11.37 -3.03 2.99
CA ASN A 37 -12.14 -3.66 1.90
C ASN A 37 -13.44 -2.92 1.53
N GLN A 38 -13.56 -1.62 1.84
CA GLN A 38 -14.70 -0.79 1.44
C GLN A 38 -14.58 -0.27 0.01
N LEU A 39 -13.37 -0.32 -0.56
CA LEU A 39 -13.08 0.11 -1.93
C LEU A 39 -12.11 -0.88 -2.57
N GLU A 40 -12.34 -1.19 -3.85
CA GLU A 40 -11.42 -2.02 -4.64
C GLU A 40 -10.06 -1.32 -4.79
N ILE A 41 -8.99 -2.11 -4.67
CA ILE A 41 -7.61 -1.64 -4.82
C ILE A 41 -7.21 -1.76 -6.30
N PRO A 42 -6.92 -0.64 -7.00
CA PRO A 42 -6.46 -0.70 -8.38
C PRO A 42 -5.13 -1.47 -8.51
N LYS A 43 -4.95 -2.18 -9.63
CA LYS A 43 -3.69 -2.90 -9.93
C LYS A 43 -2.46 -2.00 -9.98
N THR A 44 -2.62 -0.73 -10.33
CA THR A 44 -1.55 0.27 -10.28
C THR A 44 -1.03 0.51 -8.88
N VAL A 45 -1.87 0.40 -7.84
CA VAL A 45 -1.47 0.54 -6.43
C VAL A 45 -0.61 -0.64 -5.99
N GLU A 46 -0.92 -1.85 -6.47
CA GLU A 46 -0.10 -3.05 -6.26
C GLU A 46 1.32 -2.86 -6.84
N LEU A 47 1.43 -2.37 -8.09
CA LEU A 47 2.72 -2.07 -8.71
C LEU A 47 3.46 -0.93 -8.00
N ALA A 48 2.76 0.14 -7.62
CA ALA A 48 3.36 1.28 -6.92
C ALA A 48 3.88 0.89 -5.54
N LEU A 49 3.15 0.08 -4.79
CA LEU A 49 3.60 -0.43 -3.49
C LEU A 49 4.80 -1.36 -3.65
N PHE A 50 4.78 -2.25 -4.64
CA PHE A 50 5.92 -3.11 -4.97
C PHE A 50 7.18 -2.27 -5.21
N PHE A 51 7.07 -1.25 -6.08
CA PHE A 51 8.17 -0.34 -6.38
C PHE A 51 8.70 0.38 -5.13
N LEU A 52 7.81 0.92 -4.28
CA LEU A 52 8.20 1.59 -3.04
C LEU A 52 8.95 0.65 -2.09
N LEU A 53 8.46 -0.58 -1.90
CA LEU A 53 9.12 -1.58 -1.05
C LEU A 53 10.52 -1.90 -1.57
N THR A 54 10.65 -2.16 -2.88
CA THR A 54 11.95 -2.43 -3.51
C THR A 54 12.92 -1.25 -3.35
N ARG A 55 12.43 -0.01 -3.51
CA ARG A 55 13.23 1.20 -3.38
C ARG A 55 13.81 1.38 -1.96
N GLU A 56 13.07 0.98 -0.93
CA GLU A 56 13.53 1.01 0.47
C GLU A 56 14.32 -0.26 0.87
N GLY A 57 14.69 -1.13 -0.09
CA GLY A 57 15.47 -2.34 0.16
C GLY A 57 14.68 -3.50 0.78
N LEU A 58 13.34 -3.43 0.77
CA LEU A 58 12.47 -4.49 1.27
C LEU A 58 12.14 -5.48 0.14
N ASN A 59 12.08 -6.78 0.46
CA ASN A 59 11.66 -7.80 -0.49
C ASN A 59 10.12 -7.85 -0.58
N PRO A 60 9.49 -7.46 -1.70
CA PRO A 60 8.03 -7.40 -1.79
C PRO A 60 7.37 -8.78 -1.74
N HIS A 61 8.07 -9.85 -2.15
CA HIS A 61 7.52 -11.21 -2.18
C HIS A 61 7.15 -11.76 -0.80
N THR A 62 7.66 -11.16 0.28
CA THR A 62 7.28 -11.52 1.66
C THR A 62 5.87 -11.03 2.03
N PHE A 63 5.30 -10.10 1.25
CA PHE A 63 3.98 -9.51 1.50
C PHE A 63 2.94 -9.98 0.48
N PHE A 64 3.35 -10.39 -0.72
CA PHE A 64 2.46 -10.71 -1.85
C PHE A 64 2.40 -12.21 -2.22
N SER A 65 2.84 -13.09 -1.32
CA SER A 65 2.79 -14.55 -1.48
C SER A 65 1.40 -15.14 -1.28
#